data_AF-A0A3B5MBR0-F1
#
_entry.id   AF-A0A3B5MBR0-F1
#
_cell.length_a   1.000
_cell.length_b   1.000
_cell.length_c   1.000
_cell.angle_alpha   90.00
_cell.angle_beta   90.00
_cell.angle_gamma   90.00
#
_symmetry.space_group_name_H-M   'P 1'
#
loop_
_entity.id
_entity.type
_entity.pdbx_description
1 polymer ?
#
loop_
_entity_poly.entity_id
_entity_poly.type
_entity_poly.pdbx_seq_one_letter_code
_entity_poly.pdbx_strand_id
1 'polypeptide(L)'
;MSIEDPFFVVKGFKTLCSRLVGEHWCRWSQVSRDELDWSANELRNCLRAIDWDLEDLSETISIVESNPGKFRLGDNELQERRDFVERTRKSVQLCFSPVLFLRIWILPAFVLGLLALKEQDRSTGLEAHLVSANSRYIQEQQEQQQLIIQEQDEQLELVSGSIRVLKDMSGRIGDELDEQAVMLGDFGDEMDQTSSRMDSVLKKLEKVSHMTSSNSVQSCFITNLLLGYPYFSSFLIISLVSFPL
;
A
#
# COMPACT_ATOMS: atom_id res chain seq x y z
N MET A 1 20.65 15.61 8.42
CA MET A 1 20.51 14.15 8.56
C MET A 1 19.95 13.65 7.25
N SER A 2 20.77 12.97 6.44
CA SER A 2 20.30 12.29 5.23
C SER A 2 19.40 11.15 5.67
N ILE A 3 18.11 11.25 5.33
CA ILE A 3 17.15 10.19 5.60
C ILE A 3 17.60 8.96 4.80
N GLU A 4 17.93 7.89 5.49
CA GLU A 4 18.46 6.67 4.90
C GLU A 4 17.37 6.04 4.03
N ASP A 5 17.70 5.70 2.79
CA ASP A 5 16.73 5.32 1.77
C ASP A 5 15.98 4.03 2.18
N PRO A 6 14.65 4.07 2.33
CA PRO A 6 13.82 2.93 2.74
C PRO A 6 14.03 1.67 1.89
N PHE A 7 14.51 1.82 0.65
CA PHE A 7 14.86 0.72 -0.24
C PHE A 7 15.90 -0.25 0.34
N PHE A 8 16.86 0.25 1.13
CA PHE A 8 17.93 -0.58 1.69
C PHE A 8 17.49 -1.38 2.94
N VAL A 9 16.42 -0.96 3.61
CA VAL A 9 15.83 -1.68 4.75
C VAL A 9 15.18 -3.00 4.29
N VAL A 10 14.59 -3.02 3.08
CA VAL A 10 13.94 -4.19 2.49
C VAL A 10 14.95 -5.22 1.97
N LYS A 11 16.19 -4.83 1.69
CA LYS A 11 17.25 -5.74 1.20
C LYS A 11 17.67 -6.79 2.25
N GLY A 12 17.44 -6.52 3.54
CA GLY A 12 17.67 -7.46 4.65
C GLY A 12 16.68 -8.64 4.73
N PHE A 13 15.60 -8.63 3.93
CA PHE A 13 14.54 -9.64 4.01
C PHE A 13 14.78 -10.91 3.17
N LYS A 14 15.61 -10.84 2.12
CA LYS A 14 15.96 -12.02 1.30
C LYS A 14 16.66 -13.11 2.14
N THR A 15 17.51 -12.68 3.06
CA THR A 15 18.16 -13.54 4.07
C THR A 15 17.14 -14.15 5.04
N LEU A 16 16.11 -13.39 5.43
CA LEU A 16 15.07 -13.84 6.35
C LEU A 16 14.17 -14.92 5.72
N CYS A 17 13.69 -14.73 4.49
CA CYS A 17 12.89 -15.74 3.77
C CYS A 17 13.70 -17.01 3.48
N SER A 18 14.96 -16.90 3.06
CA SER A 18 15.81 -18.09 2.83
C SER A 18 16.04 -18.89 4.12
N ARG A 19 16.12 -18.20 5.27
CA ARG A 19 16.34 -18.81 6.59
C ARG A 19 15.06 -19.40 7.17
N LEU A 20 13.92 -18.73 7.01
CA LEU A 20 12.59 -19.24 7.38
C LEU A 20 12.25 -20.48 6.56
N VAL A 21 12.38 -20.43 5.24
CA VAL A 21 12.12 -21.59 4.37
C VAL A 21 13.12 -22.72 4.68
N GLY A 22 14.40 -22.43 4.91
CA GLY A 22 15.41 -23.45 5.22
C GLY A 22 15.26 -24.12 6.59
N GLU A 23 15.01 -23.35 7.65
CA GLU A 23 14.85 -23.88 9.01
C GLU A 23 13.50 -24.58 9.21
N HIS A 24 12.42 -24.08 8.58
CA HIS A 24 11.12 -24.72 8.67
C HIS A 24 11.09 -26.03 7.85
N TRP A 25 11.70 -26.07 6.66
CA TRP A 25 11.69 -27.26 5.78
C TRP A 25 12.24 -28.54 6.44
N CYS A 26 13.33 -28.45 7.21
CA CYS A 26 13.87 -29.61 7.94
C CYS A 26 12.99 -30.04 9.12
N ARG A 27 12.19 -29.13 9.69
CA ARG A 27 11.29 -29.41 10.80
C ARG A 27 9.95 -30.00 10.35
N TRP A 28 9.55 -29.80 9.09
CA TRP A 28 8.26 -30.23 8.54
C TRP A 28 8.13 -31.74 8.31
N SER A 29 9.22 -32.50 8.45
CA SER A 29 9.20 -33.97 8.38
C SER A 29 8.74 -34.65 9.69
N GLN A 30 8.62 -33.91 10.80
CA GLN A 30 8.38 -34.48 12.14
C GLN A 30 7.21 -33.84 12.91
N VAL A 31 6.40 -33.03 12.23
CA VAL A 31 5.43 -32.12 12.88
C VAL A 31 3.98 -32.55 12.61
N SER A 32 3.09 -32.30 13.58
CA SER A 32 1.65 -32.57 13.54
C SER A 32 0.97 -31.90 12.33
N ARG A 33 -0.11 -32.48 11.81
CA ARG A 33 -0.86 -31.97 10.65
C ARG A 33 -1.39 -30.55 10.88
N ASP A 34 -1.83 -30.25 12.11
CA ASP A 34 -2.37 -28.92 12.49
C ASP A 34 -1.27 -27.84 12.51
N GLU A 35 -0.07 -28.21 12.96
CA GLU A 35 1.08 -27.31 13.04
C GLU A 35 1.69 -27.08 11.65
N LEU A 36 1.51 -28.03 10.73
CA LEU A 36 1.83 -27.90 9.31
C LEU A 36 0.83 -26.96 8.59
N ASP A 37 -0.46 -27.05 8.89
CA ASP A 37 -1.48 -26.15 8.35
C ASP A 37 -1.32 -24.72 8.88
N TRP A 38 -1.04 -24.57 10.18
CA TRP A 38 -0.70 -23.27 10.77
C TRP A 38 0.54 -22.66 10.11
N SER A 39 1.62 -23.46 9.95
CA SER A 39 2.85 -22.99 9.31
C SER A 39 2.65 -22.64 7.83
N ALA A 40 1.79 -23.38 7.12
CA ALA A 40 1.44 -23.10 5.73
C ALA A 40 0.57 -21.83 5.61
N ASN A 41 -0.32 -21.57 6.56
CA ASN A 41 -1.10 -20.34 6.63
C ASN A 41 -0.20 -19.13 6.91
N GLU A 42 0.73 -19.26 7.85
CA GLU A 42 1.67 -18.20 8.19
C GLU A 42 2.57 -17.85 6.99
N LEU A 43 3.10 -18.88 6.29
CA LEU A 43 3.86 -18.68 5.06
C LEU A 43 3.04 -17.95 3.98
N ARG A 44 1.76 -18.27 3.82
CA ARG A 44 0.86 -17.58 2.88
C ARG A 44 0.63 -16.12 3.27
N ASN A 45 0.48 -15.83 4.56
CA ASN A 45 0.34 -14.46 5.05
C ASN A 45 1.62 -13.66 4.81
N CYS A 46 2.79 -14.23 5.08
CA CYS A 46 4.07 -13.58 4.78
C CYS A 46 4.24 -13.32 3.28
N LEU A 47 3.93 -14.30 2.42
CA LEU A 47 4.04 -14.13 0.96
C LEU A 47 3.07 -13.06 0.44
N ARG A 48 1.86 -12.96 1.00
CA ARG A 48 0.88 -11.92 0.67
C ARG A 48 1.36 -10.52 1.08
N ALA A 49 1.93 -10.39 2.28
CA ALA A 49 2.52 -9.13 2.72
C ALA A 49 3.64 -8.67 1.79
N ILE A 50 4.50 -9.59 1.36
CA ILE A 50 5.59 -9.30 0.40
C ILE A 50 5.03 -8.87 -0.97
N ASP A 51 3.94 -9.47 -1.43
CA ASP A 51 3.33 -9.10 -2.72
C ASP A 51 2.82 -7.65 -2.69
N TRP A 52 2.20 -7.23 -1.57
CA TRP A 52 1.83 -5.84 -1.32
C TRP A 52 3.05 -4.91 -1.26
N ASP A 53 4.10 -5.26 -0.52
CA ASP A 53 5.33 -4.46 -0.47
C ASP A 53 5.98 -4.27 -1.85
N LEU A 54 5.93 -5.30 -2.70
CA LEU A 54 6.46 -5.24 -4.07
C LEU A 54 5.60 -4.35 -4.99
N GLU A 55 4.29 -4.30 -4.76
CA GLU A 55 3.36 -3.40 -5.46
C GLU A 55 3.69 -1.94 -5.12
N ASP A 56 3.83 -1.61 -3.84
CA ASP A 56 4.20 -0.26 -3.36
C ASP A 56 5.57 0.19 -3.87
N LEU A 57 6.56 -0.72 -3.89
CA LEU A 57 7.88 -0.45 -4.47
C LEU A 57 7.81 -0.20 -5.97
N SER A 58 6.93 -0.91 -6.70
CA SER A 58 6.74 -0.69 -8.13
C SER A 58 6.07 0.66 -8.44
N GLU A 59 5.10 1.07 -7.62
CA GLU A 59 4.45 2.39 -7.72
C GLU A 59 5.45 3.51 -7.42
N THR A 60 6.28 3.33 -6.40
CA THR A 60 7.34 4.28 -6.05
C THR A 60 8.33 4.46 -7.21
N ILE A 61 8.72 3.37 -7.90
CA ILE A 61 9.58 3.46 -9.10
C ILE A 61 8.88 4.25 -10.21
N SER A 62 7.59 4.00 -10.46
CA SER A 62 6.79 4.72 -11.48
C SER A 62 6.65 6.24 -11.19
N ILE A 63 6.50 6.61 -9.92
CA ILE A 63 6.44 8.01 -9.48
C ILE A 63 7.80 8.71 -9.73
N VAL A 64 8.91 8.03 -9.45
CA VAL A 64 10.25 8.56 -9.70
C VAL A 64 10.51 8.74 -11.19
N GLU A 65 10.07 7.80 -12.03
CA GLU A 65 10.14 7.90 -13.51
C GLU A 65 9.37 9.10 -14.06
N SER A 66 8.21 9.38 -13.48
CA SER A 66 7.33 10.47 -13.91
C SER A 66 7.88 11.86 -13.56
N ASN A 67 8.82 11.96 -12.61
CA ASN A 67 9.40 13.25 -12.19
C ASN A 67 10.90 13.16 -11.82
N PRO A 68 11.79 12.92 -12.79
CA PRO A 68 13.22 12.71 -12.54
C PRO A 68 13.93 13.94 -11.94
N GLY A 69 13.46 15.15 -12.27
CA GLY A 69 14.04 16.41 -11.79
C GLY A 69 13.91 16.63 -10.27
N LYS A 70 12.90 16.01 -9.63
CA LYS A 70 12.64 16.14 -8.19
C LYS A 70 13.49 15.18 -7.36
N PHE A 71 13.76 13.97 -7.86
CA PHE A 71 14.36 12.89 -7.06
C PHE A 71 15.85 12.65 -7.34
N ARG A 72 16.42 13.19 -8.43
CA ARG A 72 17.87 13.11 -8.75
C ARG A 72 18.46 11.69 -8.65
N LEU A 73 17.66 10.66 -8.90
CA LEU A 73 18.09 9.26 -8.98
C LEU A 73 18.68 9.01 -10.37
N GLY A 74 19.81 8.29 -10.43
CA GLY A 74 20.42 7.93 -11.71
C GLY A 74 19.65 6.79 -12.40
N ASP A 75 19.56 6.83 -13.73
CA ASP A 75 18.84 5.80 -14.52
C ASP A 75 19.34 4.37 -14.24
N ASN A 76 20.63 4.22 -13.93
CA ASN A 76 21.24 2.95 -13.54
C ASN A 76 20.70 2.43 -12.20
N GLU A 77 20.55 3.31 -11.21
CA GLU A 77 20.04 2.93 -9.89
C GLU A 77 18.55 2.57 -9.97
N LEU A 78 17.79 3.31 -10.78
CA LEU A 78 16.39 3.03 -11.06
C LEU A 78 16.21 1.65 -11.73
N GLN A 79 17.11 1.30 -12.65
CA GLN A 79 17.12 -0.01 -13.29
C GLN A 79 17.45 -1.13 -12.29
N GLU A 80 18.40 -0.93 -11.38
CA GLU A 80 18.69 -1.91 -10.33
C GLU A 80 17.49 -2.17 -9.41
N ARG A 81 16.69 -1.12 -9.11
CA ARG A 81 15.44 -1.24 -8.35
C ARG A 81 14.39 -2.04 -9.10
N ARG A 82 14.21 -1.81 -10.41
CA ARG A 82 13.33 -2.62 -11.26
C ARG A 82 13.74 -4.08 -11.29
N ASP A 83 15.02 -4.34 -11.54
CA ASP A 83 15.55 -5.69 -11.61
C ASP A 83 15.40 -6.41 -10.27
N PHE A 84 15.46 -5.69 -9.15
CA PHE A 84 15.21 -6.23 -7.81
C PHE A 84 13.74 -6.63 -7.62
N VAL A 85 12.79 -5.73 -7.93
CA VAL A 85 11.35 -6.00 -7.82
C VAL A 85 10.97 -7.20 -8.70
N GLU A 86 11.45 -7.25 -9.94
CA GLU A 86 11.12 -8.33 -10.87
C GLU A 86 11.70 -9.69 -10.43
N ARG A 87 12.97 -9.70 -9.95
CA ARG A 87 13.59 -10.94 -9.42
C ARG A 87 12.86 -11.46 -8.19
N THR A 88 12.40 -10.57 -7.31
CA THR A 88 11.69 -10.95 -6.08
C THR A 88 10.29 -11.43 -6.39
N ARG A 89 9.56 -10.77 -7.31
CA ARG A 89 8.24 -11.22 -7.79
C ARG A 89 8.29 -12.61 -8.41
N LYS A 90 9.30 -12.89 -9.25
CA LYS A 90 9.54 -14.24 -9.80
C LYS A 90 9.80 -15.28 -8.70
N SER A 91 10.52 -14.91 -7.65
CA SER A 91 10.83 -15.80 -6.53
C SER A 91 9.57 -16.12 -5.69
N VAL A 92 8.73 -15.11 -5.42
CA VAL A 92 7.45 -15.28 -4.73
C VAL A 92 6.50 -16.15 -5.55
N GLN A 93 6.43 -15.95 -6.87
CA GLN A 93 5.61 -16.77 -7.76
C GLN A 93 6.05 -18.24 -7.80
N LEU A 94 7.36 -18.52 -7.77
CA LEU A 94 7.88 -19.88 -7.67
C LEU A 94 7.47 -20.55 -6.35
N CYS A 95 7.44 -19.78 -5.26
CA CYS A 95 7.01 -20.25 -3.94
C CYS A 95 5.48 -20.42 -3.83
N PHE A 96 4.72 -19.56 -4.52
CA PHE A 96 3.26 -19.61 -4.60
C PHE A 96 2.74 -20.70 -5.54
N SER A 97 3.63 -21.31 -6.35
CA SER A 97 3.21 -22.27 -7.36
C SER A 97 2.44 -23.45 -6.74
N PRO A 98 1.15 -23.64 -7.08
CA PRO A 98 0.35 -24.75 -6.58
C PRO A 98 0.92 -26.11 -7.01
N VAL A 99 1.79 -26.13 -8.03
CA VAL A 99 2.50 -27.33 -8.53
C VAL A 99 3.55 -27.83 -7.53
N LEU A 100 4.25 -26.93 -6.84
CA LEU A 100 5.18 -27.30 -5.77
C LEU A 100 4.40 -27.78 -4.53
N PHE A 101 3.33 -27.09 -4.16
CA PHE A 101 2.41 -27.51 -3.10
C PHE A 101 1.87 -28.94 -3.35
N LEU A 102 1.33 -29.20 -4.55
CA LEU A 102 0.83 -30.53 -4.93
C LEU A 102 1.94 -31.60 -4.93
N ARG A 103 3.15 -31.25 -5.38
CA ARG A 103 4.26 -32.20 -5.50
C ARG A 103 4.89 -32.60 -4.17
N ILE A 104 4.84 -31.70 -3.19
CA ILE A 104 5.41 -31.93 -1.87
C ILE A 104 4.41 -32.67 -0.96
N TRP A 105 3.12 -32.37 -1.09
CA TRP A 105 2.09 -32.91 -0.19
C TRP A 105 1.32 -34.12 -0.74
N ILE A 106 1.00 -34.15 -2.03
CA ILE A 106 0.02 -35.12 -2.59
C ILE A 106 0.72 -36.27 -3.30
N LEU A 107 1.82 -35.98 -4.02
CA LEU A 107 2.56 -36.98 -4.79
C LEU A 107 3.17 -38.13 -3.95
N PRO A 108 3.75 -37.91 -2.75
CA PRO A 108 4.32 -39.00 -1.95
C PRO A 108 3.28 -40.03 -1.51
N ALA A 109 2.08 -39.58 -1.11
CA ALA A 109 0.98 -40.45 -0.68
C ALA A 109 0.36 -41.22 -1.86
N PHE A 110 0.20 -40.55 -3.00
CA PHE A 110 -0.40 -41.15 -4.19
C PHE A 110 0.49 -42.22 -4.84
N VAL A 111 1.81 -41.96 -4.94
CA VAL A 111 2.77 -42.91 -5.53
C VAL A 111 2.96 -44.14 -4.64
N LEU A 112 2.97 -43.97 -3.30
CA LEU A 112 3.05 -45.07 -2.36
C LEU A 112 1.77 -45.93 -2.38
N GLY A 113 0.59 -45.30 -2.54
CA GLY A 113 -0.70 -46.00 -2.68
C GLY A 113 -0.83 -46.82 -3.97
N LEU A 114 -0.30 -46.33 -5.09
CA LEU A 114 -0.33 -47.06 -6.37
C LEU A 114 0.62 -48.26 -6.43
N LEU A 115 1.75 -48.21 -5.71
CA LEU A 115 2.69 -49.34 -5.62
C LEU A 115 2.13 -50.48 -4.76
N ALA A 116 1.30 -50.18 -3.76
CA ALA A 116 0.70 -51.17 -2.85
C ALA A 116 -0.40 -52.03 -3.50
N LEU A 117 -0.98 -51.62 -4.64
CA LEU A 117 -2.04 -52.36 -5.31
C LEU A 117 -1.57 -53.39 -6.35
N LYS A 118 -0.25 -53.60 -6.50
CA LYS A 118 0.31 -54.48 -7.53
C LYS A 118 0.72 -55.87 -7.05
N GLU A 119 0.12 -56.36 -5.97
CA GLU A 119 0.41 -57.72 -5.50
C GLU A 119 -0.87 -58.41 -5.03
N GLN A 120 -1.49 -59.18 -5.94
CA GLN A 120 -1.93 -60.57 -5.71
C GLN A 120 -3.07 -60.98 -6.67
N ASP A 121 -2.75 -61.94 -7.54
CA ASP A 121 -3.66 -62.63 -8.46
C ASP A 121 -4.17 -63.91 -7.77
N ARG A 122 -5.51 -64.10 -7.68
CA ARG A 122 -6.23 -65.40 -7.77
C ARG A 122 -7.74 -65.27 -7.49
N SER A 123 -8.49 -65.49 -8.56
CA SER A 123 -9.95 -65.49 -8.67
C SER A 123 -10.60 -66.78 -8.15
N THR A 124 -11.52 -66.65 -7.18
CA THR A 124 -12.83 -67.37 -7.05
C THR A 124 -13.42 -67.30 -5.62
N GLY A 125 -12.69 -66.78 -4.62
CA GLY A 125 -13.24 -66.32 -3.32
C GLY A 125 -13.55 -64.81 -3.27
N LEU A 126 -13.43 -64.15 -4.43
CA LEU A 126 -13.31 -62.71 -4.57
C LEU A 126 -14.62 -61.98 -4.20
N GLU A 127 -15.79 -62.57 -4.44
CA GLU A 127 -17.06 -61.84 -4.29
C GLU A 127 -17.47 -61.63 -2.83
N ALA A 128 -17.36 -62.64 -1.96
CA ALA A 128 -17.62 -62.49 -0.53
C ALA A 128 -16.58 -61.58 0.16
N HIS A 129 -15.31 -61.67 -0.28
CA HIS A 129 -14.24 -60.82 0.22
C HIS A 129 -14.37 -59.38 -0.30
N LEU A 130 -14.85 -59.16 -1.53
CA LEU A 130 -15.16 -57.84 -2.07
C LEU A 130 -16.35 -57.20 -1.37
N VAL A 131 -17.41 -57.96 -1.09
CA VAL A 131 -18.56 -57.44 -0.32
C VAL A 131 -18.14 -57.11 1.11
N SER A 132 -17.33 -57.96 1.76
CA SER A 132 -16.78 -57.67 3.09
C SER A 132 -15.83 -56.48 3.09
N ALA A 133 -14.95 -56.36 2.10
CA ALA A 133 -14.04 -55.24 1.95
C ALA A 133 -14.77 -53.93 1.63
N ASN A 134 -15.84 -53.99 0.83
CA ASN A 134 -16.67 -52.82 0.50
C ASN A 134 -17.48 -52.37 1.72
N SER A 135 -18.10 -53.28 2.46
CA SER A 135 -18.78 -52.95 3.72
C SER A 135 -17.83 -52.33 4.75
N ARG A 136 -16.61 -52.89 4.88
CA ARG A 136 -15.58 -52.33 5.77
C ARG A 136 -15.10 -50.96 5.29
N TYR A 137 -14.90 -50.79 3.99
CA TYR A 137 -14.53 -49.52 3.38
C TYR A 137 -15.61 -48.45 3.59
N ILE A 138 -16.89 -48.79 3.37
CA ILE A 138 -18.02 -47.88 3.62
C ILE A 138 -18.05 -47.48 5.09
N GLN A 139 -17.84 -48.41 6.02
CA GLN A 139 -17.83 -48.11 7.45
C GLN A 139 -16.62 -47.25 7.85
N GLU A 140 -15.41 -47.56 7.37
CA GLU A 140 -14.22 -46.71 7.56
C GLU A 140 -14.42 -45.30 6.98
N GLN A 141 -15.07 -45.18 5.80
CA GLN A 141 -15.38 -43.88 5.21
C GLN A 141 -16.44 -43.11 6.00
N GLN A 142 -17.43 -43.80 6.56
CA GLN A 142 -18.50 -43.19 7.34
C GLN A 142 -17.97 -42.68 8.69
N GLU A 143 -17.07 -43.44 9.33
CA GLU A 143 -16.34 -43.01 10.53
C GLU A 143 -15.39 -41.84 10.21
N GLN A 144 -14.66 -41.88 9.09
CA GLN A 144 -13.85 -40.75 8.64
C GLN A 144 -14.68 -39.50 8.37
N GLN A 145 -15.84 -39.63 7.71
CA GLN A 145 -16.72 -38.49 7.46
C GLN A 145 -17.25 -37.87 8.76
N GLN A 146 -17.52 -38.67 9.79
CA GLN A 146 -17.89 -38.14 11.10
C GLN A 146 -16.77 -37.32 11.74
N LEU A 147 -15.53 -37.77 11.64
CA LEU A 147 -14.37 -37.02 12.13
C LEU A 147 -14.18 -35.71 11.35
N ILE A 148 -14.35 -35.74 10.02
CA ILE A 148 -14.25 -34.56 9.17
C ILE A 148 -15.35 -33.54 9.51
N ILE A 149 -16.59 -33.98 9.80
CA ILE A 149 -17.68 -33.09 10.18
C ILE A 149 -17.41 -32.43 11.54
N GLN A 150 -16.87 -33.18 12.51
CA GLN A 150 -16.51 -32.63 13.82
C GLN A 150 -15.38 -31.61 13.72
N GLU A 151 -14.35 -31.89 12.91
CA GLU A 151 -13.24 -30.97 12.66
C GLU A 151 -13.72 -29.68 11.96
N GLN A 152 -14.65 -29.79 11.03
CA GLN A 152 -15.26 -28.63 10.36
C GLN A 152 -16.11 -27.77 11.30
N ASP A 153 -16.84 -28.37 12.25
CA ASP A 153 -17.59 -27.62 13.27
C ASP A 153 -16.66 -26.80 14.17
N GLU A 154 -15.52 -27.35 14.58
CA GLU A 154 -14.50 -26.63 15.36
C GLU A 154 -13.88 -25.48 14.54
N GLN A 155 -13.63 -25.70 13.24
CA GLN A 155 -13.18 -24.65 12.34
C GLN A 155 -14.23 -23.54 12.16
N LEU A 156 -15.51 -23.87 12.10
CA LEU A 156 -16.59 -22.88 12.04
C LEU A 156 -16.70 -22.04 13.32
N GLU A 157 -16.42 -22.62 14.49
CA GLU A 157 -16.36 -21.88 15.75
C GLU A 157 -15.21 -20.86 15.77
N LEU A 158 -14.02 -21.25 15.28
CA LEU A 158 -12.87 -20.35 15.15
C LEU A 158 -13.12 -19.23 14.14
N VAL A 159 -13.74 -19.55 13.00
CA VAL A 159 -14.16 -18.56 12.01
C VAL A 159 -15.21 -17.61 12.60
N SER A 160 -16.14 -18.12 13.40
CA SER A 160 -17.14 -17.32 14.13
C SER A 160 -16.49 -16.36 15.14
N GLY A 161 -15.46 -16.80 15.86
CA GLY A 161 -14.66 -15.93 16.74
C GLY A 161 -13.98 -14.79 15.97
N SER A 162 -13.39 -15.11 14.81
CA SER A 162 -12.76 -14.12 13.93
C SER A 162 -13.76 -13.11 13.36
N ILE A 163 -14.97 -13.56 13.00
CA ILE A 163 -16.08 -12.69 12.57
C ILE A 163 -16.51 -11.77 13.71
N ARG A 164 -16.51 -12.24 14.97
CA ARG A 164 -16.85 -11.40 16.13
C ARG A 164 -15.83 -10.29 16.35
N VAL A 165 -14.54 -10.58 16.21
CA VAL A 165 -13.47 -9.58 16.28
C VAL A 165 -13.57 -8.59 15.13
N LEU A 166 -13.78 -9.06 13.89
CA LEU A 166 -14.00 -8.19 12.73
C LEU A 166 -15.22 -7.28 12.91
N LYS A 167 -16.31 -7.79 13.48
CA LYS A 167 -17.50 -7.00 13.80
C LYS A 167 -17.21 -5.91 14.83
N ASP A 168 -16.44 -6.23 15.88
CA ASP A 168 -16.05 -5.26 16.90
C ASP A 168 -15.13 -4.17 16.33
N MET A 169 -14.13 -4.56 15.53
CA MET A 169 -13.26 -3.61 14.83
C MET A 169 -14.04 -2.76 13.83
N SER A 170 -14.97 -3.35 13.06
CA SER A 170 -15.83 -2.61 12.13
C SER A 170 -16.75 -1.63 12.84
N GLY A 171 -17.24 -1.96 14.02
CA GLY A 171 -18.02 -1.05 14.85
C GLY A 171 -17.17 0.16 15.27
N ARG A 172 -15.97 -0.09 15.80
CA ARG A 172 -15.03 0.98 16.19
C ARG A 172 -14.57 1.86 15.04
N ILE A 173 -14.37 1.28 13.85
CA ILE A 173 -14.07 2.04 12.63
C ILE A 173 -15.27 2.91 12.25
N GLY A 174 -16.50 2.39 12.36
CA GLY A 174 -17.72 3.17 12.12
C GLY A 174 -17.83 4.38 13.05
N ASP A 175 -17.63 4.16 14.35
CA ASP A 175 -17.71 5.23 15.35
C ASP A 175 -16.63 6.32 15.11
N GLU A 176 -15.40 5.93 14.79
CA GLU A 176 -14.30 6.85 14.47
C GLU A 176 -14.54 7.61 13.15
N LEU A 177 -15.14 6.96 12.14
CA LEU A 177 -15.52 7.62 10.89
C LEU A 177 -16.65 8.63 11.11
N ASP A 178 -17.63 8.32 11.96
CA ASP A 178 -18.70 9.23 12.33
C ASP A 178 -18.14 10.44 13.12
N GLU A 179 -17.19 10.22 14.04
CA GLU A 179 -16.47 11.32 14.71
C GLU A 179 -15.67 12.16 13.73
N GLN A 180 -14.96 11.55 12.77
CA GLN A 180 -14.23 12.26 11.73
C GLN A 180 -15.15 13.02 10.78
N ALA A 181 -16.36 12.52 10.49
CA ALA A 181 -17.35 13.23 9.69
C ALA A 181 -17.83 14.51 10.37
N VAL A 182 -17.99 14.48 11.70
CA VAL A 182 -18.29 15.68 12.50
C VAL A 182 -17.09 16.65 12.48
N MET A 183 -15.87 16.16 12.70
CA MET A 183 -14.66 16.99 12.65
C MET A 183 -14.40 17.59 11.26
N LEU A 184 -14.77 16.90 10.18
CA LEU A 184 -14.70 17.44 8.82
C LEU A 184 -15.72 18.57 8.61
N GLY A 185 -16.89 18.47 9.23
CA GLY A 185 -17.90 19.54 9.26
C GLY A 185 -17.35 20.79 9.93
N ASP A 186 -16.78 20.65 11.13
CA ASP A 186 -16.16 21.75 11.88
C ASP A 186 -14.98 22.37 11.11
N PHE A 187 -14.17 21.55 10.45
CA PHE A 187 -13.09 22.02 9.57
C PHE A 187 -13.62 22.77 8.35
N GLY A 188 -14.74 22.33 7.78
CA GLY A 188 -15.44 23.04 6.70
C GLY A 188 -15.90 24.43 7.13
N ASP A 189 -16.50 24.53 8.32
CA ASP A 189 -16.92 25.81 8.90
C ASP A 189 -15.73 26.75 9.17
N GLU A 190 -14.61 26.21 9.66
CA GLU A 190 -13.38 26.98 9.87
C GLU A 190 -12.75 27.43 8.53
N MET A 191 -12.81 26.58 7.49
CA MET A 191 -12.37 26.92 6.14
C MET A 191 -13.24 28.04 5.54
N ASP A 192 -14.55 27.99 5.70
CA ASP A 192 -15.48 29.03 5.22
C ASP A 192 -15.25 30.35 5.96
N GLN A 193 -15.00 30.29 7.28
CA GLN A 193 -14.61 31.47 8.04
C GLN A 193 -13.27 32.04 7.55
N THR A 194 -12.28 31.19 7.25
CA THR A 194 -11.00 31.61 6.69
C THR A 194 -11.16 32.23 5.30
N SER A 195 -12.03 31.66 4.45
CA SER A 195 -12.38 32.19 3.13
C SER A 195 -12.99 33.59 3.23
N SER A 196 -13.97 33.78 4.13
CA SER A 196 -14.60 35.10 4.34
C SER A 196 -13.62 36.16 4.87
N ARG A 197 -12.66 35.75 5.72
CA ARG A 197 -11.56 36.62 6.17
C ARG A 197 -10.63 36.96 5.02
N MET A 198 -10.28 35.99 4.17
CA MET A 198 -9.46 36.19 2.99
C MET A 198 -10.14 37.15 2.01
N ASP A 199 -11.43 36.99 1.73
CA ASP A 199 -12.22 37.91 0.89
C ASP A 199 -12.24 39.33 1.46
N SER A 200 -12.36 39.45 2.78
CA SER A 200 -12.29 40.76 3.45
C SER A 200 -10.91 41.41 3.32
N VAL A 201 -9.84 40.60 3.38
CA VAL A 201 -8.47 41.05 3.13
C VAL A 201 -8.30 41.45 1.66
N LEU A 202 -8.80 40.65 0.71
CA LEU A 202 -8.75 40.96 -0.72
C LEU A 202 -9.47 42.27 -1.04
N LYS A 203 -10.67 42.51 -0.49
CA LYS A 203 -11.38 43.79 -0.62
C LYS A 203 -10.61 44.97 -0.02
N LYS A 204 -9.93 44.77 1.11
CA LYS A 204 -9.06 45.80 1.70
C LYS A 204 -7.85 46.09 0.82
N LEU A 205 -7.23 45.06 0.24
CA LEU A 205 -6.13 45.22 -0.72
C LEU A 205 -6.58 45.95 -1.98
N GLU A 206 -7.74 45.62 -2.52
CA GLU A 206 -8.35 46.33 -3.65
C GLU A 206 -8.60 47.79 -3.30
N LYS A 207 -9.17 48.08 -2.13
CA LYS A 207 -9.41 49.46 -1.69
C LYS A 207 -8.12 50.23 -1.46
N VAL A 208 -7.10 49.63 -0.86
CA VAL A 208 -5.77 50.25 -0.67
C VAL A 208 -5.08 50.49 -2.01
N SER A 209 -5.20 49.54 -2.94
CA SER A 209 -4.71 49.66 -4.33
C SER A 209 -5.39 50.83 -5.06
N HIS A 210 -6.71 50.95 -4.93
CA HIS A 210 -7.46 52.07 -5.47
C HIS A 210 -7.14 53.40 -4.77
N MET A 211 -6.86 53.40 -3.46
CA MET A 211 -6.49 54.61 -2.72
C MET A 211 -5.10 55.12 -3.10
N THR A 212 -4.14 54.24 -3.45
CA THR A 212 -2.85 54.69 -3.98
C THR A 212 -2.93 55.23 -5.41
N SER A 213 -3.92 54.85 -6.22
CA SER A 213 -4.08 55.40 -7.57
C SER A 213 -4.57 56.86 -7.55
N SER A 214 -5.46 57.22 -6.62
CA SER A 214 -5.91 58.62 -6.44
C SER A 214 -4.75 59.56 -6.05
N ASN A 215 -3.83 59.07 -5.21
CA ASN A 215 -2.64 59.82 -4.81
C ASN A 215 -1.55 59.87 -5.89
N SER A 216 -1.62 59.02 -6.93
CA SER A 216 -0.66 59.05 -8.04
C SER A 216 -0.83 60.29 -8.92
N VAL A 217 -2.08 60.74 -9.10
CA VAL A 217 -2.40 61.98 -9.80
C VAL A 217 -1.89 63.18 -9.00
N GLN A 218 -2.12 63.19 -7.68
CA GLN A 218 -1.60 64.23 -6.78
C GLN A 218 -0.06 64.24 -6.76
N SER A 219 0.58 63.06 -6.73
CA SER A 219 2.05 62.94 -6.76
C SER A 219 2.63 63.41 -8.10
N CYS A 220 1.94 63.16 -9.21
CA CYS A 220 2.33 63.68 -10.53
C CYS A 220 2.23 65.22 -10.60
N PHE A 221 1.15 65.81 -10.06
CA PHE A 221 1.00 67.26 -9.95
C PHE A 221 2.11 67.90 -9.09
N ILE A 222 2.43 67.31 -7.92
CA ILE A 222 3.50 67.81 -7.05
C ILE A 222 4.87 67.67 -7.74
N THR A 223 5.12 66.55 -8.41
CA THR A 223 6.37 66.32 -9.15
C THR A 223 6.54 67.31 -10.29
N ASN A 224 5.47 67.60 -11.04
CA ASN A 224 5.47 68.59 -12.12
C ASN A 224 5.70 70.01 -11.58
N LEU A 225 5.06 70.38 -10.47
CA LEU A 225 5.24 71.69 -9.83
C LEU A 225 6.69 71.88 -9.34
N LEU A 226 7.25 70.88 -8.66
CA LEU A 226 8.57 70.97 -8.04
C LEU A 226 9.71 70.99 -9.07
N LEU A 227 9.57 70.22 -10.16
CA LEU A 227 10.53 70.22 -11.26
C LEU A 227 10.32 71.37 -12.25
N GLY A 228 9.08 71.78 -12.52
CA GLY A 228 8.77 72.83 -13.50
C GLY A 228 9.04 74.25 -13.01
N TYR A 229 8.82 74.52 -11.72
CA TYR A 229 9.03 75.84 -11.12
C TYR A 229 10.45 76.42 -11.31
N PRO A 230 11.56 75.67 -11.10
CA PRO A 230 12.91 76.21 -11.31
C PRO A 230 13.23 76.51 -12.77
N TYR A 231 12.67 75.77 -13.74
CA TYR A 231 12.84 76.07 -15.16
C TYR A 231 12.06 77.32 -15.57
N PHE A 232 10.85 77.49 -15.02
CA PHE A 232 10.05 78.69 -15.28
C PHE A 232 10.69 79.94 -14.64
N SER A 233 11.20 79.84 -13.42
CA SER A 233 11.87 80.97 -12.74
C SER A 233 13.16 81.37 -13.44
N SER A 234 13.97 80.40 -13.87
CA SER A 234 15.18 80.68 -14.66
C SER A 234 14.86 81.32 -16.01
N PHE A 235 13.84 80.85 -16.73
CA PHE A 235 13.38 81.48 -17.98
C PHE A 235 12.89 82.92 -17.77
N LEU A 236 12.12 83.18 -16.70
CA LEU A 236 11.62 84.52 -16.38
C LEU A 236 12.75 85.49 -16.02
N ILE A 237 13.75 85.05 -15.25
CA ILE A 237 14.94 85.84 -14.94
C ILE A 237 15.73 86.15 -16.22
N ILE A 238 15.96 85.16 -17.09
CA ILE A 238 16.67 85.36 -18.36
C ILE A 238 15.92 86.35 -19.26
N SER A 239 14.58 86.25 -19.33
CA SER A 239 13.74 87.14 -20.12
C SER A 239 13.77 88.59 -19.60
N LEU A 240 13.68 88.79 -18.28
CA LEU A 240 13.79 90.11 -17.64
C LEU A 240 15.17 90.77 -17.82
N VAL A 241 16.25 89.97 -17.85
CA VAL A 241 17.61 90.47 -18.09
C VAL A 241 17.87 90.75 -19.58
N SER A 242 17.21 90.04 -20.48
CA SER A 242 17.43 90.15 -21.94
C SER A 242 16.58 91.22 -22.62
N PHE A 243 15.57 91.77 -21.94
CA PHE A 243 14.76 92.89 -22.45
C PHE A 243 15.17 94.19 -21.72
N PRO A 244 16.11 94.99 -22.26
CA PRO A 244 16.34 96.33 -21.76
C PRO A 244 15.12 97.19 -22.11
N LEU A 245 14.68 98.02 -21.15
CA LEU A 245 13.71 99.11 -21.38
C LEU A 245 14.17 100.06 -22.49
#